data_AF-A0A9X1JN60-F1
#
_entry.id   AF-A0A9X1JN60-F1
#
_cell.length_a   1.000
_cell.length_b   1.000
_cell.length_c   1.000
_cell.angle_alpha   90.00
_cell.angle_beta   90.00
_cell.angle_gamma   90.00
#
_symmetry.space_group_name_H-M   'P 1'
#
loop_
_entity.id
_entity.type
_entity.pdbx_description
1 polymer ?
#
loop_
_entity_poly.entity_id
_entity_poly.type
_entity_poly.pdbx_seq_one_letter_code
_entity_poly.pdbx_strand_id
1 'polypeptide(L)'
;MSNWYKMPPSFRITEGEYKANVDGINIVFGAVLGFVLVGGEGLPVRDFVALLLLSAAVVVMILYLGQSEYKLFYVVLTAATIAAFPYIAEDFFQLARVPKLQPTLAVWAFMVLLVELMPREKPDTGEA
;
A
#
# COMPACT_ATOMS: atom_id res chain seq x y z
N MET A 1 6.14 -29.73 15.62
CA MET A 1 5.02 -29.30 16.47
C MET A 1 5.18 -27.82 16.76
N SER A 2 4.20 -26.99 16.39
CA SER A 2 4.28 -25.54 16.57
C SER A 2 4.14 -25.20 18.06
N ASN A 3 5.13 -24.52 18.64
CA ASN A 3 5.13 -24.11 20.05
C ASN A 3 4.28 -22.85 20.22
N TRP A 4 2.95 -23.03 20.26
CA TRP A 4 1.93 -21.98 20.35
C TRP A 4 2.00 -21.12 21.63
N TYR A 5 2.77 -21.53 22.63
CA TYR A 5 2.89 -20.86 23.94
C TYR A 5 4.14 -19.97 24.07
N LYS A 6 4.99 -19.88 23.04
CA LYS A 6 6.17 -19.01 23.09
C LYS A 6 5.75 -17.55 22.93
N MET A 7 6.03 -16.74 23.94
CA MET A 7 5.95 -15.28 23.82
C MET A 7 7.24 -14.74 23.20
N PRO A 8 7.16 -13.73 22.32
CA PRO A 8 8.34 -13.13 21.74
C PRO A 8 9.19 -12.49 22.85
N PRO A 9 10.51 -12.76 22.90
CA PRO A 9 11.40 -12.22 23.92
C PRO A 9 11.75 -10.74 23.67
N SER A 10 11.40 -10.20 22.49
CA SER A 10 11.69 -8.82 22.09
C SER A 10 10.52 -8.20 21.34
N PHE A 11 10.50 -6.86 21.28
CA PHE A 11 9.56 -6.10 20.45
C PHE A 11 9.98 -6.03 18.97
N ARG A 12 11.04 -6.73 18.57
CA ARG A 12 11.45 -6.78 17.17
C ARG A 12 10.57 -7.77 16.42
N ILE A 13 10.07 -7.35 15.27
CA ILE A 13 9.31 -8.24 14.40
C ILE A 13 10.27 -9.13 13.61
N THR A 14 9.91 -10.40 13.50
CA THR A 14 10.57 -11.37 12.62
C THR A 14 10.26 -11.04 11.15
N GLU A 15 11.09 -11.54 10.22
CA GLU A 15 10.80 -11.45 8.77
C GLU A 15 9.45 -12.08 8.39
N GLY A 16 9.04 -13.14 9.09
CA GLY A 16 7.73 -13.78 8.87
C GLY A 16 6.57 -12.89 9.31
N GLU A 17 6.67 -12.27 10.49
CA GLU A 17 5.66 -11.32 10.98
C GLU A 17 5.61 -10.05 10.12
N TYR A 18 6.76 -9.58 9.65
CA TYR A 18 6.81 -8.46 8.71
C TYR A 18 6.02 -8.75 7.43
N LYS A 19 6.31 -9.88 6.76
CA LYS A 19 5.61 -10.29 5.54
C LYS A 19 4.11 -10.47 5.79
N ALA A 20 3.74 -11.14 6.89
CA ALA A 20 2.34 -11.33 7.25
C ALA A 20 1.59 -10.00 7.45
N ASN A 21 2.24 -9.00 8.07
CA ASN A 21 1.64 -7.67 8.23
C ASN A 21 1.44 -6.96 6.90
N VAL A 22 2.47 -6.92 6.04
CA VAL A 22 2.39 -6.27 4.73
C VAL A 22 1.34 -6.95 3.84
N ASP A 23 1.36 -8.28 3.77
CA ASP A 23 0.39 -9.04 2.98
C ASP A 23 -1.03 -8.85 3.50
N GLY A 24 -1.23 -8.88 4.82
CA GLY A 24 -2.52 -8.62 5.46
C GLY A 24 -3.07 -7.22 5.13
N ILE A 25 -2.22 -6.18 5.20
CA ILE A 25 -2.58 -4.81 4.81
C ILE A 25 -3.00 -4.79 3.33
N ASN A 26 -2.23 -5.41 2.45
CA ASN A 26 -2.52 -5.40 1.01
C ASN A 26 -3.83 -6.09 0.66
N ILE A 27 -4.15 -7.21 1.32
CA ILE A 27 -5.42 -7.92 1.13
C ILE A 27 -6.60 -7.05 1.58
N VAL A 28 -6.52 -6.48 2.78
CA VAL A 28 -7.60 -5.65 3.34
C VAL A 28 -7.85 -4.43 2.47
N PHE A 29 -6.80 -3.67 2.13
CA PHE A 29 -6.97 -2.46 1.34
C PHE A 29 -7.29 -2.73 -0.13
N GLY A 30 -6.84 -3.85 -0.69
CA GLY A 30 -7.31 -4.32 -2.00
C GLY A 30 -8.84 -4.53 -2.03
N ALA A 31 -9.39 -5.12 -0.97
CA ALA A 31 -10.84 -5.28 -0.84
C ALA A 31 -11.57 -3.93 -0.63
N VAL A 32 -11.04 -3.06 0.24
CA VAL A 32 -11.59 -1.71 0.48
C VAL A 32 -11.58 -0.88 -0.82
N LEU A 33 -10.54 -0.99 -1.63
CA LEU A 33 -10.44 -0.31 -2.91
C LEU A 33 -11.57 -0.72 -3.87
N GLY A 34 -11.92 -2.01 -3.92
CA GLY A 34 -13.07 -2.49 -4.68
C GLY A 34 -14.38 -1.80 -4.28
N PHE A 35 -14.64 -1.67 -2.97
CA PHE A 35 -15.81 -0.94 -2.46
C PHE A 35 -15.76 0.57 -2.76
N VAL A 36 -14.58 1.16 -2.78
CA VAL A 36 -14.41 2.59 -3.12
C VAL A 36 -14.68 2.83 -4.60
N LEU A 37 -14.28 1.88 -5.47
CA LEU A 37 -14.50 1.94 -6.91
C LEU A 37 -15.96 1.71 -7.32
N VAL A 38 -16.75 1.02 -6.50
CA VAL A 38 -18.22 0.98 -6.62
C VAL A 38 -18.82 2.39 -6.56
N GLY A 39 -18.22 3.33 -5.84
CA GLY A 39 -18.61 4.75 -5.89
C GLY A 39 -18.47 5.39 -7.28
N GLY A 40 -17.80 4.73 -8.23
CA GLY A 40 -17.66 5.11 -9.62
C GLY A 40 -18.66 4.45 -10.59
N GLU A 41 -19.70 3.76 -10.11
CA GLU A 41 -20.70 3.06 -10.95
C GLU A 41 -21.40 3.96 -12.00
N GLY A 42 -21.45 5.28 -11.76
CA GLY A 42 -21.99 6.25 -12.71
C GLY A 42 -21.03 6.67 -13.84
N LEU A 43 -19.79 6.16 -13.85
CA LEU A 43 -18.77 6.54 -14.83
C LEU A 43 -19.02 5.87 -16.19
N PRO A 44 -18.74 6.58 -17.31
CA PRO A 44 -18.53 5.92 -18.59
C PRO A 44 -17.47 4.83 -18.47
N VAL A 45 -17.66 3.71 -19.18
CA VAL A 45 -16.75 2.55 -19.13
C VAL A 45 -15.29 2.93 -19.36
N ARG A 46 -15.02 3.87 -20.27
CA ARG A 46 -13.65 4.34 -20.57
C ARG A 46 -13.00 5.02 -19.36
N ASP A 47 -13.76 5.87 -18.69
CA ASP A 47 -13.29 6.65 -17.54
C ASP A 47 -13.06 5.72 -16.35
N PHE A 48 -13.95 4.73 -16.17
CA PHE A 48 -13.76 3.68 -15.17
C PHE A 48 -12.48 2.86 -15.42
N VAL A 49 -12.20 2.47 -16.66
CA VAL A 49 -10.96 1.76 -17.02
C VAL A 49 -9.72 2.62 -16.78
N ALA A 50 -9.76 3.91 -17.12
CA ALA A 50 -8.67 4.83 -16.87
C ALA A 50 -8.41 5.00 -15.36
N LEU A 51 -9.48 5.17 -14.57
CA LEU A 51 -9.41 5.27 -13.12
C LEU A 51 -8.83 3.99 -12.49
N LEU A 52 -9.25 2.82 -12.98
CA LEU A 52 -8.70 1.53 -12.56
C LEU A 52 -7.21 1.44 -12.84
N LEU A 53 -6.75 1.81 -14.04
CA LEU A 53 -5.34 1.78 -14.40
C LEU A 53 -4.51 2.73 -13.54
N LEU A 54 -4.98 3.95 -13.31
CA LEU A 54 -4.32 4.91 -12.43
C LEU A 54 -4.25 4.39 -10.99
N SER A 55 -5.35 3.85 -10.47
CA SER A 55 -5.41 3.30 -9.12
C SER A 55 -4.46 2.12 -8.97
N ALA A 56 -4.45 1.20 -9.95
CA ALA A 56 -3.55 0.05 -9.97
C ALA A 56 -2.07 0.48 -9.98
N ALA A 57 -1.72 1.53 -10.74
CA ALA A 57 -0.37 2.07 -10.73
C ALA A 57 0.06 2.56 -9.33
N VAL A 58 -0.82 3.28 -8.63
CA VAL A 58 -0.56 3.72 -7.25
C VAL A 58 -0.44 2.52 -6.31
N VAL A 59 -1.33 1.53 -6.44
CA VAL A 59 -1.26 0.30 -5.63
C VAL A 59 0.07 -0.42 -5.82
N VAL A 60 0.56 -0.57 -7.05
CA VAL A 60 1.86 -1.19 -7.31
C VAL A 60 3.00 -0.41 -6.66
N MET A 61 2.95 0.94 -6.68
CA MET A 61 3.94 1.76 -5.96
C MET A 61 3.90 1.52 -4.45
N ILE A 62 2.71 1.41 -3.86
CA ILE A 62 2.54 1.06 -2.43
C ILE A 62 3.14 -0.32 -2.14
N LEU A 63 2.95 -1.31 -3.03
CA LEU A 63 3.55 -2.63 -2.87
C LEU A 63 5.08 -2.58 -2.89
N TYR A 64 5.68 -1.75 -3.75
CA TYR A 64 7.13 -1.55 -3.78
C TYR A 64 7.68 -0.92 -2.51
N LEU A 65 6.87 -0.14 -1.79
CA LEU A 65 7.27 0.47 -0.53
C LEU A 65 7.67 -0.57 0.53
N GLY A 66 7.02 -1.74 0.52
CA GLY A 66 7.33 -2.86 1.43
C GLY A 66 8.34 -3.88 0.88
N GLN A 67 8.77 -3.78 -0.38
CA GLN A 67 9.64 -4.79 -1.01
C GLN A 67 10.96 -4.25 -1.56
N SER A 68 11.10 -2.93 -1.72
CA SER A 68 12.28 -2.33 -2.33
C SER A 68 13.39 -2.00 -1.34
N GLU A 69 14.64 -2.07 -1.81
CA GLU A 69 15.82 -1.55 -1.10
C GLU A 69 15.86 -0.01 -1.08
N TYR A 70 15.26 0.65 -2.08
CA TYR A 70 15.27 2.12 -2.25
C TYR A 70 14.11 2.80 -1.52
N LYS A 71 13.93 2.50 -0.24
CA LYS A 71 12.73 2.86 0.55
C LYS A 71 12.39 4.35 0.49
N LEU A 72 13.37 5.23 0.76
CA LEU A 72 13.13 6.67 0.76
C LEU A 72 12.62 7.18 -0.58
N PHE A 73 13.17 6.68 -1.69
CA PHE A 73 12.73 7.04 -3.03
C PHE A 73 11.28 6.61 -3.28
N TYR A 74 10.94 5.36 -2.97
CA TYR A 74 9.57 4.86 -3.16
C TYR A 74 8.55 5.51 -2.22
N VAL A 75 8.94 5.87 -0.99
CA VAL A 75 8.09 6.65 -0.08
C VAL A 75 7.77 8.01 -0.67
N VAL A 76 8.78 8.76 -1.11
CA VAL A 76 8.59 10.09 -1.71
C VAL A 76 7.78 9.99 -3.00
N LEU A 77 8.12 9.04 -3.87
CA LEU A 77 7.41 8.81 -5.12
C LEU A 77 5.94 8.49 -4.88
N THR A 78 5.64 7.53 -3.99
CA THR A 78 4.28 7.12 -3.66
C THR A 78 3.47 8.27 -3.06
N ALA A 79 4.05 9.00 -2.10
CA ALA A 79 3.40 10.15 -1.48
C ALA A 79 3.12 11.27 -2.50
N ALA A 80 4.09 11.57 -3.38
CA ALA A 80 3.93 12.55 -4.45
C ALA A 80 2.83 12.12 -5.43
N THR A 81 2.80 10.84 -5.84
CA THR A 81 1.76 10.33 -6.74
C THR A 81 0.38 10.37 -6.11
N ILE A 82 0.22 10.03 -4.82
CA ILE A 82 -1.06 10.12 -4.11
C ILE A 82 -1.51 11.58 -3.96
N ALA A 83 -0.59 12.51 -3.69
CA ALA A 83 -0.90 13.93 -3.61
C ALA A 83 -1.28 14.52 -4.99
N ALA A 84 -0.60 14.07 -6.05
CA ALA A 84 -0.88 14.47 -7.43
C ALA A 84 -2.10 13.76 -8.03
N PHE A 85 -2.58 12.68 -7.42
CA PHE A 85 -3.67 11.86 -7.93
C PHE A 85 -4.92 12.65 -8.38
N PRO A 86 -5.50 13.57 -7.58
CA PRO A 86 -6.68 14.34 -8.01
C PRO A 86 -6.38 15.20 -9.24
N TYR A 87 -5.20 15.82 -9.32
CA TYR A 87 -4.80 16.61 -10.50
C TYR A 87 -4.66 15.73 -11.75
N ILE A 88 -4.07 14.54 -11.62
CA ILE A 88 -3.93 13.60 -12.73
C ILE A 88 -5.30 13.08 -13.17
N ALA A 89 -6.14 12.65 -12.22
CA ALA A 89 -7.43 12.06 -12.52
C ALA A 89 -8.45 13.09 -13.03
N GLU A 90 -8.60 14.22 -12.34
CA GLU A 90 -9.65 15.22 -12.63
C GLU A 90 -9.22 16.24 -13.67
N ASP A 91 -7.98 16.76 -13.63
CA ASP A 91 -7.57 17.83 -14.55
C ASP A 91 -6.99 17.30 -15.86
N PHE A 92 -6.19 16.22 -15.80
CA PHE A 92 -5.54 15.67 -16.99
C PHE A 92 -6.42 14.66 -17.74
N PHE A 93 -7.03 13.72 -17.03
CA PHE A 93 -7.92 12.71 -17.62
C PHE A 93 -9.42 13.07 -17.60
N GLN A 94 -9.81 14.17 -16.93
CA GLN A 94 -11.21 14.61 -16.82
C GLN A 94 -12.16 13.56 -16.23
N LEU A 95 -11.62 12.69 -15.36
CA LEU A 95 -12.38 11.62 -14.71
C LEU A 95 -13.30 12.19 -13.63
N ALA A 96 -14.47 11.58 -13.43
CA ALA A 96 -15.32 12.00 -12.33
C ALA A 96 -14.65 11.71 -10.99
N ARG A 97 -14.82 12.64 -10.06
CA ARG A 97 -14.25 12.57 -8.71
C ARG A 97 -14.80 11.36 -7.96
N VAL A 98 -13.91 10.52 -7.46
CA VAL A 98 -14.20 9.48 -6.47
C VAL A 98 -13.64 9.92 -5.11
N PRO A 99 -14.44 10.58 -4.24
CA PRO A 99 -13.92 11.33 -3.08
C PRO A 99 -13.17 10.48 -2.06
N LYS A 100 -13.48 9.18 -1.99
CA LYS A 100 -12.87 8.25 -1.03
C LYS A 100 -11.61 7.58 -1.54
N LEU A 101 -11.29 7.70 -2.83
CA LEU A 101 -10.17 6.98 -3.44
C LEU A 101 -8.81 7.47 -2.94
N GLN A 102 -8.56 8.77 -3.01
CA GLN A 102 -7.33 9.37 -2.51
C GLN A 102 -7.08 9.08 -1.02
N PRO A 103 -8.02 9.31 -0.09
CA PRO A 103 -7.77 9.00 1.33
C PRO A 103 -7.56 7.51 1.57
N THR A 104 -8.25 6.61 0.84
CA THR A 104 -7.98 5.16 0.93
C THR A 104 -6.55 4.82 0.53
N LEU A 105 -6.05 5.36 -0.58
CA LEU A 105 -4.67 5.15 -1.02
C LEU A 105 -3.66 5.74 -0.02
N ALA A 106 -3.95 6.93 0.52
CA ALA A 106 -3.10 7.58 1.51
C ALA A 106 -2.98 6.77 2.80
N VAL A 107 -4.11 6.28 3.33
CA VAL A 107 -4.11 5.45 4.54
C VAL A 107 -3.42 4.11 4.29
N TRP A 108 -3.62 3.50 3.11
CA TRP A 108 -2.92 2.27 2.73
C TRP A 108 -1.41 2.48 2.74
N ALA A 109 -0.91 3.50 2.04
CA ALA A 109 0.51 3.83 1.99
C ALA A 109 1.08 4.12 3.39
N PHE A 110 0.33 4.85 4.22
CA PHE A 110 0.72 5.16 5.60
C PHE A 110 0.83 3.88 6.45
N MET A 111 -0.13 2.96 6.35
CA MET A 111 -0.10 1.69 7.09
C MET A 111 1.09 0.81 6.70
N VAL A 112 1.39 0.72 5.41
CA VAL A 112 2.60 0.00 4.93
C VAL A 112 3.86 0.67 5.49
N LEU A 113 3.91 2.00 5.48
CA LEU A 113 5.04 2.76 6.02
C LEU A 113 5.22 2.58 7.53
N LEU A 114 4.13 2.48 8.31
CA LEU A 114 4.24 2.19 9.74
C LEU A 114 4.86 0.83 10.02
N VAL A 115 4.46 -0.20 9.26
CA VAL A 115 5.06 -1.54 9.36
C VAL A 115 6.51 -1.52 8.89
N GLU A 116 6.81 -0.72 7.86
CA GLU A 116 8.17 -0.55 7.35
C GLU A 116 9.13 0.05 8.40
N LEU A 117 8.64 1.00 9.21
CA LEU A 117 9.40 1.65 10.27
C LEU A 117 9.57 0.79 11.55
N MET A 118 8.89 -0.36 11.64
CA MET A 118 9.05 -1.23 12.81
C MET A 118 10.45 -1.87 12.86
N PRO A 119 11.09 -1.94 14.05
CA PRO A 119 12.38 -2.59 14.20
C PRO A 119 12.31 -4.06 13.81
N ARG A 120 13.10 -4.46 12.80
CA ARG A 120 13.23 -5.87 12.38
C ARG A 120 14.41 -6.54 13.04
N GLU A 121 14.27 -7.84 13.30
CA GLU A 121 15.43 -8.68 13.53
C GLU A 121 16.27 -8.70 12.24
N LYS A 122 17.51 -8.22 12.31
CA LYS A 122 18.44 -8.43 11.21
C LYS A 122 18.64 -9.95 11.08
N PRO A 123 18.64 -10.51 9.87
CA PRO A 123 19.09 -11.87 9.68
C PRO A 123 20.47 -11.97 10.32
N ASP A 124 20.66 -12.96 11.19
CA ASP A 124 21.98 -13.28 11.74
C ASP A 124 22.85 -13.64 10.53
N THR A 125 23.55 -12.65 9.97
CA THR A 125 24.68 -12.93 9.10
C THR A 125 25.68 -13.57 10.04
N GLY A 126 25.67 -14.90 10.08
CA GLY A 126 26.76 -15.67 10.64
C GLY A 126 28.02 -15.25 9.91
N GLU A 127 28.72 -14.28 10.46
CA GLU A 127 30.11 -14.03 10.13
C GLU A 127 30.85 -15.31 10.54
N ALA A 128 31.46 -15.91 9.52
CA ALA A 128 32.21 -17.14 9.56
C ALA A 128 33.46 -17.05 10.44
#